data_AF-A0A2V1II04-F1
#
_entry.id   AF-A0A2V1II04-F1
#
_cell.length_a   1.000
_cell.length_b   1.000
_cell.length_c   1.000
_cell.angle_alpha   90.00
_cell.angle_beta   90.00
_cell.angle_gamma   90.00
#
_symmetry.space_group_name_H-M   'P 1'
#
loop_
_entity.id
_entity.type
_entity.pdbx_description
1 polymer ?
#
loop_
_entity_poly.entity_id
_entity_poly.type
_entity_poly.pdbx_seq_one_letter_code
_entity_poly.pdbx_strand_id
1 'polypeptide(L)'
;MARKAKKSTENIATVVAPTVETTAPATPKLIVAQRKFNRWYVYFKGVAPKDNVGCGCKTAKSAMRYMHLLKARYGATISQNIYERLQFEAAREEA
;
A
#
# COMPACT_ATOMS: atom_id res chain seq x y z
N MET A 1 -20.42 53.89 -9.69
CA MET A 1 -19.75 53.22 -10.83
C MET A 1 -18.47 52.58 -10.28
N ALA A 2 -18.14 51.30 -10.37
CA ALA A 2 -18.59 50.22 -11.23
C ALA A 2 -18.56 48.88 -10.47
N ARG A 3 -19.67 48.13 -10.53
CA ARG A 3 -19.73 46.72 -10.16
C ARG A 3 -19.24 45.90 -11.35
N LYS A 4 -18.16 45.14 -11.19
CA LYS A 4 -17.77 44.02 -12.07
C LYS A 4 -17.12 42.98 -11.15
N ALA A 5 -17.74 41.84 -10.89
CA ALA A 5 -17.53 40.55 -11.57
C ALA A 5 -17.65 39.50 -10.43
N LYS A 6 -18.10 38.25 -10.54
CA LYS A 6 -18.38 37.31 -11.62
C LYS A 6 -19.40 36.29 -11.07
N LYS A 7 -20.19 35.74 -11.99
CA LYS A 7 -21.17 34.67 -11.84
C LYS A 7 -20.54 33.45 -11.15
N SER A 8 -21.19 33.01 -10.07
CA SER A 8 -20.98 31.71 -9.44
C SER A 8 -21.49 30.61 -10.35
N THR A 9 -20.64 29.65 -10.72
CA THR A 9 -21.01 28.24 -10.90
C THR A 9 -19.71 27.43 -10.94
N GLU A 10 -19.39 26.81 -9.81
CA GLU A 10 -18.31 25.84 -9.69
C GLU A 10 -18.66 24.63 -10.57
N ASN A 11 -17.92 24.46 -11.66
CA ASN A 11 -17.94 23.23 -12.43
C ASN A 11 -17.13 22.21 -11.63
N ILE A 12 -17.80 21.49 -10.73
CA ILE A 12 -17.23 20.34 -10.03
C ILE A 12 -17.06 19.26 -11.09
N ALA A 13 -15.91 19.30 -11.76
CA ALA A 13 -15.40 18.19 -12.53
C ALA A 13 -15.30 17.01 -11.56
N THR A 14 -16.23 16.08 -11.71
CA THR A 14 -16.22 14.81 -11.00
C THR A 14 -14.91 14.13 -11.40
N VAL A 15 -13.96 14.06 -10.47
CA VAL A 15 -12.72 13.31 -10.64
C VAL A 15 -13.14 11.85 -10.77
N VAL A 16 -13.24 11.38 -12.01
CA VAL A 16 -13.38 9.96 -12.31
C VAL A 16 -12.09 9.31 -11.82
N ALA A 17 -12.15 8.69 -10.65
CA ALA A 17 -11.09 7.82 -10.18
C ALA A 17 -10.85 6.75 -11.27
N PRO A 18 -9.61 6.46 -11.67
CA PRO A 18 -9.37 5.36 -12.59
C PRO A 18 -9.85 4.08 -11.91
N THR A 19 -10.94 3.51 -12.41
CA THR A 19 -11.39 2.17 -12.06
C THR A 19 -10.36 1.21 -12.62
N VAL A 20 -9.32 0.95 -11.82
CA VAL A 20 -8.43 -0.18 -12.06
C VAL A 20 -9.28 -1.42 -11.82
N GLU A 21 -9.77 -2.02 -12.90
CA GLU A 21 -10.39 -3.35 -12.88
C GLU A 21 -9.36 -4.33 -12.32
N THR A 22 -9.38 -4.46 -11.00
CA THR A 22 -8.57 -5.42 -10.29
C THR A 22 -9.39 -6.69 -10.27
N THR A 23 -9.21 -7.52 -11.29
CA THR A 23 -9.68 -8.91 -11.26
C THR A 23 -9.07 -9.55 -10.03
N ALA A 24 -9.87 -9.76 -8.98
CA ALA A 24 -9.40 -10.39 -7.76
C ALA A 24 -8.88 -11.79 -8.12
N PRO A 25 -7.60 -12.11 -7.87
CA PRO A 25 -7.11 -13.46 -8.09
C PRO A 25 -7.90 -14.41 -7.18
N ALA A 26 -8.34 -15.55 -7.73
CA ALA A 26 -9.18 -16.55 -7.07
C ALA A 26 -8.56 -17.19 -5.80
N THR A 27 -7.32 -16.84 -5.46
CA THR A 27 -6.63 -17.25 -4.24
C THR A 27 -6.08 -16.04 -3.49
N PRO A 28 -6.43 -15.86 -2.20
CA PRO A 28 -5.91 -14.76 -1.40
C PRO A 28 -4.39 -14.94 -1.25
N LYS A 29 -3.62 -14.03 -1.86
CA LYS A 29 -2.16 -14.00 -1.76
C LYS A 29 -1.76 -13.67 -0.32
N LEU A 30 -0.73 -14.33 0.21
CA LEU A 30 -0.22 -14.04 1.55
C LEU A 30 0.91 -13.02 1.48
N ILE A 31 0.76 -11.87 2.15
CA ILE A 31 1.79 -10.84 2.26
C ILE A 31 2.73 -11.19 3.40
N VAL A 32 4.02 -11.23 3.10
CA VAL A 32 5.10 -11.43 4.05
C VAL A 32 6.15 -10.34 3.88
N ALA A 33 7.02 -10.23 4.86
CA ALA A 33 8.13 -9.30 4.86
C ALA A 33 9.38 -9.98 5.43
N GLN A 34 10.54 -9.62 4.89
CA GLN A 34 11.84 -10.11 5.36
C GLN A 34 12.86 -8.98 5.35
N ARG A 35 13.70 -8.92 6.38
CA ARG A 35 14.81 -7.97 6.43
C ARG A 35 16.02 -8.53 5.68
N LYS A 36 16.51 -7.80 4.69
CA LYS A 36 17.73 -8.13 3.90
C LYS A 36 18.47 -6.85 3.56
N PHE A 37 19.80 -6.83 3.61
CA PHE A 37 20.61 -5.63 3.29
C PHE A 37 20.13 -4.35 3.99
N ASN A 38 19.75 -4.47 5.27
CA ASN A 38 19.18 -3.39 6.08
C ASN A 38 17.91 -2.72 5.52
N ARG A 39 17.13 -3.46 4.71
CA ARG A 39 15.83 -3.03 4.19
C ARG A 39 14.79 -4.11 4.43
N TRP A 40 13.54 -3.69 4.54
CA TRP A 40 12.37 -4.55 4.65
C TRP A 40 11.80 -4.85 3.27
N TYR A 41 11.93 -6.09 2.83
CA TYR A 41 11.35 -6.55 1.58
C TYR A 41 9.97 -7.13 1.84
N VAL A 42 8.93 -6.42 1.42
CA VAL A 42 7.53 -6.90 1.45
C VAL A 42 7.23 -7.57 0.12
N TYR A 43 6.61 -8.76 0.13
CA TYR A 43 6.29 -9.52 -1.08
C TYR A 43 5.14 -10.51 -0.84
N PHE A 44 4.55 -11.03 -1.92
CA PHE A 44 3.59 -12.13 -1.85
C PHE A 44 4.29 -13.48 -1.75
N LYS A 45 3.96 -14.28 -0.73
CA LYS A 45 4.46 -15.65 -0.59
C LYS A 45 3.81 -16.55 -1.66
N GLY A 46 4.61 -17.38 -2.31
CA GLY A 46 4.16 -18.32 -3.34
C GLY A 46 3.95 -17.70 -4.73
N VAL A 47 4.27 -16.41 -4.91
CA VAL A 47 4.24 -15.73 -6.21
C VAL A 47 5.66 -15.66 -6.77
N ALA A 48 5.83 -16.04 -8.04
CA ALA A 48 7.12 -15.98 -8.73
C ALA A 48 7.66 -14.54 -8.71
N PRO A 49 8.99 -14.33 -8.57
CA PRO A 49 9.56 -12.98 -8.47
C PRO A 49 9.21 -12.04 -9.63
N LYS A 50 9.03 -12.58 -10.84
CA LYS A 50 8.66 -11.82 -12.04
C LYS A 50 7.27 -11.17 -11.93
N ASP A 51 6.36 -11.83 -11.22
CA ASP A 51 4.95 -11.42 -11.06
C ASP A 51 4.70 -10.82 -9.66
N ASN A 52 5.75 -10.66 -8.86
CA ASN A 52 5.64 -10.19 -7.48
C ASN A 52 5.77 -8.67 -7.43
N VAL A 53 4.89 -8.04 -6.67
CA VAL A 53 4.90 -6.59 -6.47
C VAL A 53 5.53 -6.33 -5.11
N GLY A 54 6.86 -6.41 -5.09
CA GLY A 54 7.65 -6.23 -3.88
C GLY A 54 8.16 -4.81 -3.68
N CYS A 55 8.33 -4.38 -2.43
CA CYS A 55 8.96 -3.10 -2.09
C CYS A 55 10.09 -3.30 -1.07
N GLY A 56 11.22 -2.62 -1.28
CA GLY A 56 12.35 -2.55 -0.34
C GLY A 56 12.24 -1.32 0.57
N CYS A 57 11.39 -1.41 1.58
CA CYS A 57 11.13 -0.35 2.56
C CYS A 57 12.34 -0.10 3.47
N LYS A 58 12.60 1.17 3.81
CA LYS A 58 13.74 1.56 4.66
C LYS A 58 13.46 1.32 6.15
N THR A 59 12.21 1.45 6.57
CA THR A 59 11.75 1.36 7.96
C THR A 59 10.66 0.32 8.11
N ALA A 60 10.50 -0.22 9.31
CA ALA A 60 9.42 -1.17 9.61
C ALA A 60 8.04 -0.52 9.42
N LYS A 61 7.88 0.77 9.77
CA LYS A 61 6.64 1.53 9.53
C LYS A 61 6.26 1.62 8.05
N SER A 62 7.23 1.91 7.18
CA SER A 62 6.97 1.98 5.74
C SER A 62 6.60 0.62 5.16
N ALA A 63 7.22 -0.46 5.67
CA ALA A 63 6.83 -1.83 5.32
C ALA A 63 5.39 -2.15 5.74
N MET A 64 4.98 -1.84 6.97
CA MET A 64 3.60 -2.04 7.44
C MET A 64 2.59 -1.27 6.57
N ARG A 65 2.87 -0.01 6.25
CA ARG A 65 2.00 0.80 5.37
C ARG A 65 1.86 0.17 3.98
N TYR A 66 2.95 -0.38 3.44
CA TYR A 66 2.94 -1.05 2.15
C TYR A 66 2.16 -2.37 2.19
N MET A 67 2.25 -3.15 3.27
CA MET A 67 1.43 -4.36 3.46
C MET A 67 -0.06 -4.04 3.42
N HIS A 68 -0.50 -2.96 4.09
CA HIS A 68 -1.91 -2.52 4.04
C HIS A 68 -2.34 -2.07 2.65
N LEU A 69 -1.47 -1.40 1.91
CA LEU A 69 -1.72 -1.04 0.51
C LEU A 69 -1.90 -2.29 -0.35
N LEU A 70 -1.05 -3.31 -0.20
CA LEU A 70 -1.17 -4.57 -0.94
C LEU A 70 -2.45 -5.32 -0.58
N LYS A 71 -2.84 -5.31 0.70
CA LYS A 71 -4.11 -5.89 1.16
C LYS A 71 -5.30 -5.23 0.47
N ALA A 72 -5.35 -3.89 0.47
CA ALA A 72 -6.43 -3.13 -0.16
C ALA A 72 -6.48 -3.30 -1.69
N ARG A 73 -5.32 -3.34 -2.36
CA ARG A 73 -5.26 -3.45 -3.82
C ARG A 73 -5.49 -4.86 -4.35
N TYR A 74 -4.97 -5.88 -3.69
CA TYR A 74 -4.93 -7.24 -4.25
C TYR A 74 -5.82 -8.23 -3.51
N GLY A 75 -6.62 -7.78 -2.53
CA GLY A 75 -7.42 -8.68 -1.69
C GLY A 75 -6.57 -9.68 -0.90
N ALA A 76 -5.32 -9.32 -0.62
CA ALA A 76 -4.32 -10.20 -0.05
C ALA A 76 -4.38 -10.21 1.48
N THR A 77 -3.96 -11.31 2.11
CA THR A 77 -3.94 -11.46 3.57
C THR A 77 -2.57 -11.14 4.13
N ILE A 78 -2.50 -10.40 5.23
CA ILE A 78 -1.23 -10.08 5.90
C ILE A 78 -0.88 -11.22 6.85
N SER A 79 0.36 -11.72 6.78
CA SER A 79 0.86 -12.70 7.75
C SER A 79 0.98 -12.07 9.14
N GLN A 80 0.22 -12.58 10.10
CA GLN A 80 0.10 -12.03 11.45
C GLN A 80 1.43 -12.06 12.21
N ASN A 81 2.13 -13.20 12.21
CA ASN A 81 3.43 -13.36 12.85
C ASN A 81 4.49 -12.37 12.34
N ILE A 82 4.43 -12.03 11.04
CA ILE A 82 5.36 -11.06 10.45
C ILE A 82 4.95 -9.62 10.79
N TYR A 83 3.66 -9.35 10.79
CA TYR A 83 3.12 -8.04 11.12
C TYR A 83 3.43 -7.65 12.57
N GLU A 84 3.30 -8.57 13.52
CA GLU A 84 3.67 -8.36 14.92
C GLU A 84 5.17 -8.08 15.09
N ARG A 85 6.04 -8.81 14.39
CA ARG A 85 7.49 -8.54 14.37
C ARG A 85 7.80 -7.15 13.82
N LEU A 86 7.12 -6.76 12.74
CA LEU A 86 7.26 -5.42 12.17
C LEU A 86 6.78 -4.33 13.13
N GLN A 87 5.70 -4.55 13.88
CA GLN A 87 5.25 -3.61 14.90
C GLN A 87 6.29 -3.43 16.01
N PHE A 88 6.89 -4.52 16.47
CA PHE A 88 7.96 -4.46 17.46
C PHE A 88 9.19 -3.71 16.94
N GLU A 89 9.65 -4.02 15.72
CA GLU A 89 10.78 -3.30 15.13
C GLU A 89 10.45 -1.83 14.84
N ALA A 90 9.22 -1.51 14.45
CA ALA A 90 8.76 -0.14 14.25
C ALA A 90 8.79 0.67 15.55
N ALA A 91 8.40 0.07 16.68
CA ALA A 91 8.50 0.72 17.98
C ALA A 91 9.97 0.96 18.39
N ARG A 92 10.86 0.03 18.06
CA ARG A 92 12.30 0.15 18.35
C ARG A 92 13.02 1.15 17.46
N GLU A 93 12.60 1.33 16.21
CA GLU A 93 13.17 2.34 15.30
C GLU A 93 12.82 3.78 15.70
N GLU A 94 11.83 3.99 16.56
CA GLU A 94 11.42 5.31 17.05
C GLU A 94 12.06 5.73 18.38
N ALA A 95 12.66 4.77 19.10
CA ALA A 95 13.37 4.99 20.35
C ALA A 95 14.84 5.36 20.08
#